data_AF-A0A148H9V3-F1
#
_entry.id   AF-A0A148H9V3-F1
#
_cell.length_a   1.000
_cell.length_b   1.000
_cell.length_c   1.000
_cell.angle_alpha   90.00
_cell.angle_beta   90.00
_cell.angle_gamma   90.00
#
_symmetry.space_group_name_H-M   'P 1'
#
loop_
_entity.id
_entity.type
_entity.pdbx_description
1 polymer ?
#
loop_
_entity_poly.entity_id
_entity_poly.type
_entity_poly.pdbx_seq_one_letter_code
_entity_poly.pdbx_strand_id
1 'polypeptide(L)' 'MLRLALAGAGITIATQETFRPYIESGKLVSLLDDFLPQFPGFYLYFPQRRNIAPKLRALIDHVKEWRQQLA' A
#
# COMPACT_ATOMS: atom_id res chain seq x y z
N MET A 1 2.77 5.73 -15.33
CA MET A 1 1.55 5.01 -15.77
C MET A 1 0.27 5.77 -15.42
N LEU A 2 0.07 6.23 -14.17
CA LEU A 2 -1.10 7.05 -13.79
C LEU A 2 -1.41 8.25 -14.72
N ARG A 3 -0.41 9.07 -15.08
CA ARG A 3 -0.60 10.22 -15.98
C ARG A 3 -1.12 9.82 -17.36
N LEU A 4 -0.79 8.63 -17.85
CA LEU A 4 -1.28 8.12 -19.14
C LEU A 4 -2.75 7.70 -19.03
N ALA A 5 -3.13 7.03 -17.93
CA ALA A 5 -4.53 6.70 -17.67
C ALA A 5 -5.39 7.97 -17.52
N LEU A 6 -4.89 8.99 -16.82
CA LEU A 6 -5.55 10.30 -16.72
C LEU A 6 -5.66 11.04 -18.07
N ALA A 7 -4.77 10.73 -19.02
CA ALA A 7 -4.82 11.27 -20.38
C ALA A 7 -5.66 10.40 -21.34
N GLY A 8 -6.33 9.36 -20.85
CA GLY A 8 -7.17 8.47 -21.66
C GLY A 8 -6.39 7.47 -22.52
N ALA A 9 -5.10 7.25 -22.25
CA ALA A 9 -4.25 6.37 -23.06
C ALA A 9 -4.39 4.87 -22.72
N GLY A 10 -5.28 4.48 -21.80
CA GLY A 10 -5.57 3.09 -21.46
C GLY A 10 -5.84 2.84 -19.97
N ILE A 11 -5.71 1.59 -19.57
CA ILE A 11 -5.95 1.10 -18.20
C ILE A 11 -4.61 0.92 -17.47
N THR A 12 -4.58 1.14 -16.16
CA THR A 12 -3.38 0.95 -15.32
C THR A 12 -3.76 0.31 -13.99
N ILE A 13 -2.79 -0.30 -13.30
CA ILE A 13 -2.94 -0.87 -11.96
C ILE A 13 -1.89 -0.31 -11.01
N ALA A 14 -2.27 -0.04 -9.77
CA ALA A 14 -1.43 0.43 -8.66
C ALA A 14 -2.19 0.24 -7.34
N THR A 15 -1.62 0.69 -6.23
CA THR A 15 -2.31 0.70 -4.92
C THR A 15 -3.49 1.67 -4.94
N GLN A 16 -4.59 1.28 -4.28
CA GLN A 16 -5.84 2.05 -4.23
C GLN A 16 -5.63 3.52 -3.84
N GLU A 17 -4.72 3.77 -2.90
CA GLU A 17 -4.45 5.11 -2.37
C GLU A 17 -3.86 6.07 -3.39
N THR A 18 -3.18 5.51 -4.40
CA THR A 18 -2.68 6.27 -5.54
C THR A 18 -3.83 6.80 -6.41
N PHE A 19 -4.94 6.06 -6.50
CA PHE A 19 -6.07 6.38 -7.37
C PHE A 19 -7.20 7.12 -6.67
N ARG A 20 -7.35 6.94 -5.35
CA ARG A 20 -8.43 7.53 -4.53
C ARG A 20 -8.82 8.97 -4.90
N PRO A 21 -7.90 9.96 -4.94
CA PRO A 21 -8.28 11.34 -5.25
C PRO A 21 -8.81 11.53 -6.69
N TYR A 22 -8.42 10.66 -7.61
CA TYR A 22 -8.85 10.72 -9.02
C TYR A 22 -10.17 9.99 -9.24
N ILE A 23 -10.45 8.94 -8.47
CA ILE A 23 -11.75 8.27 -8.47
C ILE A 23 -12.80 9.16 -7.81
N GLU A 24 -12.50 9.74 -6.65
CA GLU A 24 -13.40 10.66 -5.94
C GLU A 24 -13.74 11.91 -6.78
N SER A 25 -12.79 12.40 -7.58
CA SER A 25 -13.03 13.52 -8.49
C SER A 25 -13.65 13.12 -9.83
N GLY A 26 -13.94 11.83 -10.06
CA GLY A 26 -14.52 11.31 -11.31
C GLY A 26 -13.57 11.34 -12.51
N LYS A 27 -12.27 11.60 -12.30
CA LYS A 27 -11.24 11.60 -13.36
C LYS A 27 -10.81 10.19 -13.76
N LEU A 28 -10.97 9.23 -12.86
CA LEU A 28 -10.78 7.81 -13.11
C LEU A 28 -11.99 7.03 -12.59
N VAL A 29 -12.18 5.83 -13.13
CA VAL A 29 -13.18 4.87 -12.66
C VAL A 29 -12.48 3.54 -12.35
N SER A 30 -12.98 2.82 -11.34
CA SER A 30 -12.50 1.46 -11.05
C SER A 30 -13.05 0.48 -12.09
N LEU A 31 -12.27 -0.54 -12.42
CA LEU A 31 -12.61 -1.58 -13.39
C LEU A 31 -12.12 -2.92 -12.88
N LEU A 32 -12.86 -3.99 -13.21
CA LEU A 32 -12.50 -5.38 -12.88
C LEU A 32 -12.29 -5.62 -11.38
N ASP A 33 -13.07 -4.96 -10.52
CA ASP A 33 -12.93 -5.06 -9.05
C ASP A 33 -13.00 -6.51 -8.56
N ASP A 34 -13.84 -7.35 -9.19
CA ASP A 34 -13.98 -8.78 -8.87
C ASP A 34 -12.74 -9.63 -9.20
N PHE A 35 -11.81 -9.10 -10.00
CA PHE A 35 -10.59 -9.79 -10.43
C PHE A 35 -9.34 -9.28 -9.71
N LEU A 36 -9.47 -8.29 -8.81
CA LEU A 36 -8.33 -7.74 -8.09
C LEU A 36 -7.94 -8.65 -6.92
N PRO A 37 -6.66 -9.06 -6.81
CA PRO A 37 -6.21 -9.82 -5.66
C PRO A 37 -6.21 -8.93 -4.41
N GLN A 38 -6.50 -9.53 -3.25
CA GLN A 38 -6.30 -8.84 -1.98
C GLN A 38 -4.82 -8.48 -1.81
N PHE A 39 -4.55 -7.21 -1.55
CA PHE A 39 -3.19 -6.77 -1.23
C PHE A 39 -2.87 -7.16 0.21
N PRO A 40 -1.89 -8.06 0.45
CA PRO A 40 -1.60 -8.57 1.79
C PRO A 40 -0.94 -7.53 2.72
N GLY A 41 -0.67 -6.33 2.18
CA GLY A 41 -0.02 -5.24 2.89
C GLY A 41 1.50 -5.28 2.76
N PHE A 42 2.14 -4.35 3.47
CA PHE A 42 3.59 -4.25 3.54
C PHE A 42 4.14 -5.12 4.68
N TYR A 43 5.35 -5.66 4.47
CA TYR A 43 6.04 -6.49 5.44
C TYR A 43 7.33 -5.81 5.90
N LEU A 44 7.60 -5.87 7.21
CA LEU A 44 8.89 -5.48 7.77
C LEU A 44 9.80 -6.71 7.81
N TYR A 45 10.80 -6.75 6.94
CA TYR A 45 11.75 -7.86 6.85
C TYR A 45 13.08 -7.52 7.54
N PHE A 46 13.49 -8.34 8.50
CA PHE A 46 14.76 -8.21 9.21
C PHE A 46 15.23 -9.59 9.70
N PRO A 47 16.56 -9.80 9.86
CA PRO A 47 17.08 -11.06 10.35
C PRO A 47 16.76 -11.26 11.84
N GLN A 48 16.16 -12.39 12.18
CA GLN A 48 15.94 -12.80 13.56
C GLN A 48 17.26 -13.29 14.17
N ARG A 49 17.93 -12.42 14.93
CA ARG A 49 19.16 -12.74 15.68
C ARG A 49 18.85 -12.79 17.16
N ARG A 50 19.62 -13.58 17.92
CA ARG A 50 19.50 -13.65 19.38
C ARG A 50 19.65 -12.28 20.05
N ASN A 51 20.52 -11.43 19.50
CA ASN A 51 20.74 -10.05 19.95
C ASN A 51 20.31 -9.07 18.85
N ILE A 52 19.05 -8.65 18.86
CA ILE A 52 18.56 -7.56 18.02
C ILE A 52 19.10 -6.24 18.59
N ALA A 53 19.66 -5.38 17.74
CA ALA A 53 20.12 -4.05 18.16
C ALA A 53 18.96 -3.25 18.79
N PRO A 54 19.15 -2.57 19.94
CA PRO A 54 18.06 -1.87 20.63
C PRO A 54 17.27 -0.90 19.74
N LYS A 55 17.95 -0.20 18.83
CA LYS A 55 17.33 0.71 17.86
C LYS A 55 16.38 0.00 16.89
N LEU A 56 16.77 -1.19 16.40
CA LEU A 56 15.92 -1.99 15.50
C LEU A 56 14.70 -2.55 16.25
N ARG A 57 14.90 -3.00 17.49
CA ARG A 57 13.78 -3.45 18.34
C ARG A 57 12.76 -2.33 18.54
N ALA A 58 13.20 -1.14 18.91
CA ALA A 58 12.33 0.01 19.08
C ALA A 58 11.52 0.34 17.81
N LEU A 59 12.15 0.27 16.62
CA LEU A 59 11.44 0.45 15.35
C LEU A 59 10.39 -0.65 15.10
N ILE A 60 10.75 -1.92 15.33
CA ILE A 60 9.83 -3.05 15.16
C ILE A 60 8.61 -2.90 16.07
N ASP A 61 8.84 -2.57 17.34
CA ASP A 61 7.78 -2.42 18.33
C ASP A 61 6.87 -1.24 17.97
N HIS A 62 7.46 -0.10 17.58
CA HIS A 62 6.70 1.07 17.11
C HIS A 62 5.83 0.75 15.88
N VAL A 63 6.38 0.06 14.87
CA VAL A 63 5.63 -0.29 13.66
C VAL A 63 4.51 -1.30 13.97
N LYS A 64 4.72 -2.21 14.92
CA LYS A 64 3.68 -3.15 15.36
C LYS A 64 2.53 -2.43 16.06
N GLU A 65 2.83 -1.53 16.99
CA GLU A 65 1.83 -0.71 17.69
C GLU A 65 1.05 0.17 16.71
N TRP A 66 1.75 0.85 15.81
CA TRP A 66 1.14 1.67 14.77
C TRP A 66 0.19 0.85 13.87
N ARG A 67 0.57 -0.37 13.49
CA ARG A 67 -0.29 -1.25 12.69
C ARG A 67 -1.57 -1.66 13.43
N GLN A 68 -1.52 -1.86 14.75
CA GLN A 68 -2.70 -2.21 15.53
C GLN A 68 -3.72 -1.06 15.63
N GLN A 69 -3.27 0.20 15.52
CA GLN A 69 -4.13 1.37 15.55
C GLN A 69 -4.86 1.63 14.22
N LEU A 70 -4.38 1.05 13.12
CA LEU A 70 -4.94 1.19 11.77
C LEU A 70 -5.94 0.08 11.40
N ALA A 71 -6.00 -0.99 12.19
CA ALA A 71 -6.93 -2.11 12.01
C ALA A 71 -8.22 -1.86 12.79
#